data_AF-A0A518B6S2-F1
#
_entry.id   AF-A0A518B6S2-F1
#
_cell.length_a   1.000
_cell.length_b   1.000
_cell.length_c   1.000
_cell.angle_alpha   90.00
_cell.angle_beta   90.00
_cell.angle_gamma   90.00
#
_symmetry.space_group_name_H-M   'P 1'
#
loop_
_entity.id
_entity.type
_entity.pdbx_description
1 polymer ?
#
loop_
_entity_poly.entity_id
_entity_poly.type
_entity_poly.pdbx_seq_one_letter_code
_entity_poly.pdbx_strand_id
1 'polypeptide(L)' 'MGFEEQGETVTAAHELNDLKLVYRALHNGLRKHPELMETAFLSELQDFLHRKAVADGVDTTHHAAWDAWLAEALSRVS' A
#
# COMPACT_ATOMS: atom_id res chain seq x y z
N MET A 1 -14.84 9.84 12.86
CA MET A 1 -14.38 8.81 11.90
C MET A 1 -15.32 7.63 12.05
N GLY A 2 -16.28 7.50 11.13
CA GLY A 2 -17.21 6.38 11.10
C GLY A 2 -16.75 5.41 10.04
N PHE A 3 -16.64 4.14 10.40
CA PHE A 3 -16.52 3.06 9.43
C PHE A 3 -17.94 2.72 9.00
N GLU A 4 -18.26 2.91 7.71
CA GLU A 4 -19.54 2.49 7.16
C GLU A 4 -19.35 1.11 6.53
N GLU A 5 -19.94 0.09 7.14
CA GLU A 5 -19.90 -1.27 6.63
C GLU A 5 -20.97 -1.42 5.53
N GLN A 6 -20.53 -1.44 4.26
CA GLN A 6 -21.39 -1.78 3.12
C GLN A 6 -21.08 -3.21 2.65
N GLY A 7 -21.79 -4.19 3.21
CA GLY A 7 -21.63 -5.61 2.85
C GLY A 7 -20.32 -6.24 3.34
N GLU A 8 -20.11 -7.53 3.04
CA GLU A 8 -18.92 -8.32 3.43
C GLU A 8 -17.57 -7.75 2.93
N THR A 9 -17.57 -6.60 2.26
CA THR A 9 -16.36 -6.00 1.71
C THR A 9 -16.44 -4.49 1.90
N VAL A 10 -15.58 -3.97 2.79
CA VAL A 10 -15.31 -2.53 2.87
C VAL A 10 -14.76 -2.10 1.51
N THR A 11 -15.63 -1.62 0.63
CA THR A 11 -15.25 -1.14 -0.70
C THR A 11 -14.69 0.26 -0.55
N ALA A 12 -13.50 0.34 0.02
CA ALA A 12 -12.74 1.54 -0.12
C ALA A 12 -12.14 1.52 -1.53
N ALA A 13 -12.80 2.22 -2.45
CA ALA A 13 -12.16 2.72 -3.66
C ALA A 13 -11.13 3.78 -3.25
N HIS A 14 -10.10 3.35 -2.52
CA HIS A 14 -8.97 4.16 -2.16
C HIS A 14 -8.21 4.41 -3.45
N GLU A 15 -7.97 5.68 -3.76
CA GLU A 15 -7.09 6.02 -4.86
C GLU A 15 -5.74 5.30 -4.65
N LEU A 16 -5.06 4.95 -5.74
CA LEU A 16 -3.79 4.21 -5.67
C LEU A 16 -2.80 4.87 -4.68
N ASN A 17 -2.84 6.20 -4.57
CA ASN A 17 -2.01 6.97 -3.64
C ASN A 17 -2.35 6.69 -2.16
N ASP A 18 -3.63 6.56 -1.81
CA ASP A 18 -4.04 6.21 -0.44
C ASP A 18 -3.57 4.80 -0.07
N LEU A 19 -3.67 3.85 -1.00
CA LEU A 19 -3.19 2.48 -0.78
C LEU A 19 -1.65 2.43 -0.60
N LYS A 20 -0.90 3.23 -1.39
CA LYS A 20 0.54 3.42 -1.20
C LYS A 20 0.84 3.97 0.21
N LEU A 21 0.05 4.94 0.69
CA LEU A 21 0.20 5.51 2.04
C LEU A 21 -0.08 4.49 3.14
N VAL A 22 -1.18 3.74 3.04
CA VAL A 22 -1.55 2.68 4.00
C VAL A 22 -0.44 1.63 4.07
N TYR A 23 0.04 1.16 2.91
CA TYR A 23 1.14 0.20 2.86
C TYR A 23 2.39 0.72 3.56
N ARG A 24 2.82 1.95 3.26
CA ARG A 24 4.00 2.55 3.90
C ARG A 24 3.83 2.67 5.41
N ALA A 25 2.66 3.08 5.89
CA ALA A 25 2.39 3.19 7.32
C ALA A 25 2.50 1.82 8.03
N LEU A 26 1.91 0.78 7.44
CA LEU A 26 1.97 -0.58 7.98
C LEU A 26 3.38 -1.19 7.91
N HIS A 27 4.04 -1.04 6.76
CA HIS A 27 5.38 -1.55 6.53
C HIS A 27 6.42 -0.89 7.47
N ASN A 28 6.29 0.41 7.74
CA ASN A 28 7.11 1.10 8.75
C ASN A 28 6.85 0.60 10.18
N GLY A 29 5.66 0.06 10.43
CA GLY A 29 5.25 -0.53 11.70
C GLY A 29 5.86 -1.92 11.99
N LEU A 30 6.38 -2.63 10.98
CA LEU A 30 6.85 -4.02 11.10
C LEU A 30 7.88 -4.23 12.21
N ARG A 31 8.77 -3.24 12.44
CA ARG A 31 9.77 -3.33 13.52
C ARG A 31 9.14 -3.44 14.90
N LYS A 32 7.99 -2.80 15.11
CA LYS A 32 7.26 -2.78 16.39
C LYS A 32 6.19 -3.86 16.46
N HIS A 33 5.67 -4.27 15.31
CA HIS A 33 4.57 -5.22 15.16
C HIS A 33 4.93 -6.26 14.09
N PRO A 34 5.85 -7.20 14.39
CA PRO A 34 6.25 -8.24 13.43
C PRO A 34 5.08 -9.12 12.99
N GLU A 35 4.03 -9.26 13.81
CA GLU A 35 2.78 -9.97 13.50
C GLU A 35 2.06 -9.44 12.25
N LEU A 36 2.34 -8.20 11.84
CA LEU A 36 1.80 -7.63 10.61
C LEU A 36 2.26 -8.41 9.36
N MET A 37 3.44 -9.03 9.38
CA MET A 37 3.94 -9.85 8.27
C MET A 37 3.05 -11.06 8.00
N GLU A 38 2.36 -11.57 9.02
CA GLU A 38 1.49 -12.74 8.94
C GLU A 38 0.06 -12.37 8.51
N THR A 39 -0.22 -11.07 8.32
CA THR A 39 -1.55 -10.64 7.92
C THR A 39 -1.74 -10.84 6.41
N ALA A 40 -2.85 -11.49 6.04
CA ALA A 40 -3.27 -11.59 4.65
C ALA A 40 -3.44 -10.20 4.03
N PHE A 41 -3.95 -9.24 4.80
CA PHE A 41 -4.13 -7.85 4.35
C PHE A 41 -2.83 -7.20 3.85
N LEU A 42 -1.74 -7.24 4.64
CA LEU A 42 -0.49 -6.60 4.24
C LEU A 42 0.11 -7.30 3.00
N SER A 43 0.03 -8.63 2.94
CA SER A 43 0.53 -9.42 1.82
C SER A 43 -0.25 -9.13 0.53
N GLU A 44 -1.58 -9.14 0.58
CA GLU A 44 -2.44 -8.84 -0.56
C GLU A 44 -2.28 -7.39 -1.04
N LEU A 45 -2.11 -6.44 -0.11
CA LEU A 45 -1.84 -5.05 -0.43
C LEU A 45 -0.49 -4.88 -1.13
N GLN A 46 0.56 -5.55 -0.64
CA GLN A 46 1.88 -5.53 -1.27
C GLN A 46 1.81 -6.09 -2.70
N ASP A 47 1.16 -7.25 -2.88
CA ASP A 47 1.01 -7.89 -4.19
C ASP A 47 0.21 -7.02 -5.17
N PHE A 48 -0.86 -6.39 -4.69
CA PHE A 48 -1.63 -5.43 -5.49
C PHE A 48 -0.77 -4.26 -5.95
N LEU A 49 -0.02 -3.64 -5.03
CA LEU A 49 0.82 -2.49 -5.35
C LEU A 49 2.01 -2.87 -6.24
N HIS A 50 2.60 -4.05 -6.07
CA HIS A 50 3.62 -4.56 -6.98
C HIS A 50 3.09 -4.71 -8.41
N ARG A 51 1.90 -5.27 -8.60
CA ARG A 51 1.27 -5.35 -9.93
C ARG A 51 1.07 -3.98 -10.57
N LYS A 52 0.71 -2.97 -9.76
CA LYS A 52 0.55 -1.59 -10.24
C LYS A 52 1.88 -0.95 -10.61
N ALA A 53 2.90 -1.08 -9.77
CA ALA A 53 4.24 -0.56 -10.05
C ALA A 53 4.86 -1.19 -11.29
N VAL A 54 4.73 -2.51 -11.47
CA VAL A 54 5.17 -3.22 -12.67
C VAL A 54 4.44 -2.71 -13.92
N ALA A 55 3.13 -2.45 -13.82
CA ALA A 55 2.37 -1.86 -14.92
C ALA A 55 2.83 -0.44 -15.27
N ASP A 56 3.37 0.31 -14.30
CA ASP A 56 4.01 1.62 -14.49
C ASP A 56 5.48 1.52 -14.94
N GLY A 57 6.00 0.30 -15.18
CA GLY A 57 7.38 0.07 -15.63
C GLY A 57 8.44 0.10 -14.52
N VAL A 58 8.03 0.04 -13.26
CA VAL A 58 8.94 0.04 -12.11
C VAL A 58 9.43 -1.38 -11.81
N ASP A 59 10.74 -1.53 -11.64
CA ASP A 59 11.33 -2.76 -11.10
C ASP A 59 11.17 -2.80 -9.58
N THR A 60 10.18 -3.58 -9.12
CA THR A 60 9.86 -3.74 -7.69
C THR A 60 10.91 -4.55 -6.92
N THR A 61 11.82 -5.24 -7.61
CA THR A 61 12.93 -5.94 -6.95
C THR A 61 14.05 -4.97 -6.54
N HIS A 62 14.06 -3.78 -7.16
CA HIS A 62 15.00 -2.72 -6.81
C HIS A 62 14.41 -1.83 -5.73
N HIS A 63 14.85 -2.02 -4.47
CA HIS A 63 14.32 -1.33 -3.30
C HIS A 63 14.19 0.20 -3.47
N ALA A 64 15.18 0.86 -4.09
CA ALA A 64 15.13 2.31 -4.30
C ALA A 64 14.06 2.74 -5.32
N ALA A 65 13.82 1.95 -6.37
CA ALA A 65 12.80 2.24 -7.38
C ALA A 65 11.39 2.04 -6.79
N TRP A 66 11.23 0.97 -6.01
CA TRP A 66 10.01 0.69 -5.26
C TRP A 66 9.66 1.81 -4.27
N ASP A 67 10.62 2.21 -3.43
CA ASP A 67 10.43 3.29 -2.46
C ASP A 67 10.09 4.63 -3.14
N ALA A 68 10.73 4.94 -4.28
CA ALA A 68 10.44 6.15 -5.03
C ALA A 68 9.02 6.16 -5.60
N TRP A 69 8.56 5.05 -6.19
CA TRP A 69 7.20 4.92 -6.72
C TRP A 69 6.12 4.98 -5.62
N LEU A 70 6.41 4.42 -4.45
CA LEU A 70 5.55 4.56 -3.27
C LEU A 70 5.51 6.02 -2.76
N ALA A 71 6.61 6.76 -2.88
CA ALA A 71 6.71 8.15 -2.43
C ALA A 71 6.04 9.15 -3.38
N GLU A 72 5.91 8.85 -4.67
CA GLU A 72 5.21 9.69 -5.65
C GLU A 72 3.77 10.03 -5.22
N ALA A 73 3.12 9.15 -4.44
CA ALA A 73 1.80 9.38 -3.85
C ALA A 73 1.68 10.70 -3.06
N LEU A 74 2.79 11.20 -2.52
CA LEU A 74 2.84 12.44 -1.73
C LEU A 74 2.90 13.72 -2.59
N SER A 75 3.07 13.61 -3.90
CA SER A 75 3.38 14.74 -4.78
C SER A 75 2.16 15.44 -5.43
N ARG A 76 0.95 14.93 -5.23
CA ARG A 76 -0.29 15.48 -5.84
C ARG A 76 -1.16 16.32 -4.89
N VAL A 77 -0.69 16.58 -3.67
CA VAL A 77 -1.29 17.58 -2.77
C VAL A 77 -0.55 18.91 -2.99
N SER A 78 -0.93 19.64 -4.04
CA SER A 78 -0.51 21.02 -4.29
C SER A 78 -1.64 21.80 -4.95
#